data_AF-A0A7X0RLM7-F1
#
_entry.id   AF-A0A7X0RLM7-F1
#
_cell.length_a   1.000
_cell.length_b   1.000
_cell.length_c   1.000
_cell.angle_alpha   90.00
_cell.angle_beta   90.00
_cell.angle_gamma   90.00
#
_symmetry.space_group_name_H-M   'P 1'
#
loop_
_entity.id
_entity.type
_entity.pdbx_description
1 polymer ?
#
loop_
_entity_poly.entity_id
_entity_poly.type
_entity_poly.pdbx_seq_one_letter_code
_entity_poly.pdbx_strand_id
1 'polypeptide(L)'
;MTGLPRSRRTTLVPLAVLALAAGLLVGCSSSDDDQRPAGSATKKHHGQRGGGSGSDGSDGSGSEPDGSGSSSGGSSDAGDGSADGSGEVTVPVYFVGDTPQGPRLYREFRRVDGADPLDAALTLAASGDALDGDYRTLLPSGAFSGSTHDEGAVVRLPDDSWTRPADGMTTDEALLAVQQLVYTAQGVLQQRLPVTFADADGNATQIFGIASEDGFGAADPLETLALASVTQPEEGETVGPTFTAEGVASSFEATVPWEIRQGGSVVKKGFATADGWMDKLYPFRTDVDVSDLAPGTYTFVAMTDDPSGGEGGGPTEDSKTIVVR
;
A
#
# COMPACT_ATOMS: atom_id res chain seq x y z
N MET A 1 14.01 -49.78 61.00
CA MET A 1 12.99 -49.52 62.04
C MET A 1 13.26 -48.09 62.50
N THR A 2 12.43 -47.08 62.30
CA THR A 2 10.97 -46.96 62.29
C THR A 2 10.68 -45.58 61.68
N GLY A 3 9.81 -45.51 60.68
CA GLY A 3 9.38 -44.24 60.09
C GLY A 3 8.33 -43.53 60.95
N LEU A 4 8.15 -42.23 60.72
CA LEU A 4 6.92 -41.48 60.96
C LEU A 4 6.89 -40.24 60.03
N PRO A 5 5.70 -39.77 59.60
CA PRO A 5 5.49 -39.09 58.32
C PRO A 5 5.40 -37.56 58.43
N ARG A 6 5.67 -36.85 57.32
CA ARG A 6 5.26 -35.45 57.14
C ARG A 6 4.11 -35.36 56.14
N SER A 7 2.97 -34.96 56.68
CA SER A 7 1.71 -34.61 56.02
C SER A 7 1.91 -33.60 54.88
N ARG A 8 1.50 -33.96 53.66
CA ARG A 8 1.26 -33.02 52.55
C ARG A 8 -0.13 -32.41 52.73
N ARG A 9 -0.19 -31.07 52.80
CA ARG A 9 -1.45 -30.32 52.69
C ARG A 9 -1.82 -30.22 51.22
N THR A 10 -2.93 -30.85 50.86
CA THR A 10 -3.60 -30.76 49.56
C THR A 10 -4.50 -29.52 49.59
N THR A 11 -4.22 -28.52 48.76
CA THR A 11 -5.13 -27.39 48.53
C THR A 11 -5.95 -27.71 47.28
N LEU A 12 -7.23 -28.02 47.48
CA LEU A 12 -8.24 -28.15 46.43
C LEU A 12 -8.68 -26.75 45.98
N VAL A 13 -8.57 -26.48 44.68
CA VAL A 13 -9.19 -25.31 44.02
C VAL A 13 -10.55 -25.78 43.46
N PRO A 14 -11.66 -25.07 43.72
CA PRO A 14 -12.96 -25.46 43.19
C PRO A 14 -13.12 -25.07 41.71
N LEU A 15 -13.55 -26.05 40.92
CA LEU A 15 -14.13 -25.86 39.58
C LEU A 15 -15.45 -25.08 39.73
N ALA A 16 -15.58 -23.94 39.04
CA ALA A 16 -16.86 -23.30 38.81
C ALA A 16 -17.26 -23.51 37.35
N VAL A 17 -18.24 -24.38 37.15
CA VAL A 17 -18.96 -24.57 35.88
C VAL A 17 -20.06 -23.51 35.81
N LEU A 18 -20.05 -22.67 34.78
CA LEU A 18 -21.21 -21.84 34.44
C LEU A 18 -21.66 -22.23 33.03
N ALA A 19 -22.83 -22.84 32.96
CA ALA A 19 -23.60 -23.10 31.76
C ALA A 19 -24.84 -22.20 31.78
N LEU A 20 -25.19 -21.61 30.63
CA LEU A 20 -26.51 -21.11 30.16
C LEU A 20 -26.21 -20.10 29.03
N ALA A 21 -26.95 -19.94 27.94
CA ALA A 21 -28.08 -20.63 27.35
C ALA A 21 -28.17 -20.17 25.87
N ALA A 22 -28.64 -21.05 24.98
CA ALA A 22 -28.96 -20.72 23.60
C ALA A 22 -30.26 -19.91 23.51
N GLY A 23 -30.31 -18.96 22.57
CA GLY A 23 -31.52 -18.25 22.15
C GLY A 23 -31.54 -18.13 20.63
N LEU A 24 -32.32 -19.00 19.98
CA LEU A 24 -32.71 -18.94 18.57
C LEU A 24 -33.83 -17.90 18.39
N LEU A 25 -33.68 -17.00 17.42
CA LEU A 25 -34.81 -16.32 16.79
C LEU A 25 -34.64 -16.36 15.27
N VAL A 26 -35.57 -17.06 14.64
CA VAL A 26 -35.85 -17.08 13.20
C VAL A 26 -36.83 -15.95 12.90
N GLY A 27 -36.59 -15.20 11.83
CA GLY A 27 -37.54 -14.24 11.26
C GLY A 27 -37.15 -13.87 9.82
N CYS A 28 -37.84 -14.47 8.85
CA CYS A 28 -37.93 -14.10 7.43
C CYS A 28 -38.55 -12.67 7.30
N SER A 29 -38.56 -11.91 6.20
CA SER A 29 -38.33 -12.13 4.77
C SER A 29 -38.20 -10.76 4.07
N SER A 30 -37.74 -10.79 2.82
CA SER A 30 -38.08 -9.91 1.68
C SER A 30 -37.76 -8.41 1.78
N SER A 31 -36.81 -7.95 0.95
CA SER A 31 -37.15 -7.28 -0.32
C SER A 31 -35.88 -7.18 -1.18
N ASP A 32 -36.01 -7.61 -2.43
CA ASP A 32 -35.13 -7.25 -3.53
C ASP A 32 -35.03 -5.72 -3.64
N ASP A 33 -33.82 -5.21 -3.82
CA ASP A 33 -33.59 -4.03 -4.66
C ASP A 33 -32.15 -4.03 -5.15
N ASP A 34 -32.03 -4.12 -6.46
CA ASP A 34 -30.84 -4.02 -7.28
C ASP A 34 -30.04 -2.73 -6.97
N GLN A 35 -28.73 -2.86 -6.70
CA GLN A 35 -27.80 -1.75 -6.94
C GLN A 35 -26.48 -2.24 -7.55
N ARG A 36 -26.35 -1.94 -8.85
CA ARG A 36 -25.13 -1.76 -9.61
C ARG A 36 -25.36 -0.49 -10.47
N PRO A 37 -24.34 0.21 -10.98
CA PRO A 37 -23.20 0.85 -10.33
C PRO A 37 -23.31 2.41 -10.37
N ALA A 38 -22.50 3.11 -9.58
CA ALA A 38 -22.46 4.58 -9.58
C ALA A 38 -21.67 5.13 -10.79
N GLY A 39 -22.39 5.55 -11.83
CA GLY A 39 -21.88 6.39 -12.91
C GLY A 39 -21.83 7.88 -12.50
N SER A 40 -20.71 8.52 -12.84
CA SER A 40 -20.41 9.94 -12.61
C SER A 40 -21.36 10.89 -13.36
N ALA A 41 -21.82 11.95 -12.68
CA ALA A 41 -22.52 13.08 -13.31
C ALA A 41 -21.97 14.42 -12.81
N THR A 42 -21.16 15.06 -13.65
CA THR A 42 -20.68 16.43 -13.52
C THR A 42 -21.85 17.42 -13.57
N LYS A 43 -22.02 18.27 -12.54
CA LYS A 43 -22.87 19.46 -12.61
C LYS A 43 -22.04 20.74 -12.58
N LYS A 44 -22.02 21.42 -13.72
CA LYS A 44 -21.60 22.81 -13.89
C LYS A 44 -22.49 23.72 -13.04
N HIS A 45 -21.92 24.57 -12.20
CA HIS A 45 -22.60 25.74 -11.65
C HIS A 45 -21.96 27.02 -12.18
N HIS A 46 -22.80 27.83 -12.80
CA HIS A 46 -22.51 29.15 -13.32
C HIS A 46 -22.86 30.20 -12.26
N GLY A 47 -21.90 31.06 -11.93
CA GLY A 47 -22.02 32.48 -11.57
C GLY A 47 -22.90 32.91 -10.39
N GLN A 48 -22.29 33.63 -9.44
CA GLN A 48 -22.79 34.97 -9.10
C GLN A 48 -21.71 35.88 -8.49
N ARG A 49 -21.76 37.14 -8.92
CA ARG A 49 -20.93 38.31 -8.60
C ARG A 49 -21.10 38.78 -7.14
N GLY A 50 -20.06 39.41 -6.59
CA GLY A 50 -20.18 40.30 -5.43
C GLY A 50 -18.90 41.07 -5.07
N GLY A 51 -19.02 42.40 -4.98
CA GLY A 51 -18.10 43.34 -4.31
C GLY A 51 -16.85 43.74 -5.13
N GLY A 52 -16.42 45.00 -5.25
CA GLY A 52 -16.80 46.24 -4.58
C GLY A 52 -15.56 47.01 -4.11
N SER A 53 -15.19 48.06 -4.86
CA SER A 53 -14.57 49.35 -4.44
C SER A 53 -13.20 49.42 -3.71
N GLY A 54 -12.31 50.26 -4.26
CA GLY A 54 -11.13 50.88 -3.59
C GLY A 54 -9.97 51.12 -4.58
N SER A 55 -9.91 52.25 -5.30
CA SER A 55 -9.30 53.56 -4.96
C SER A 55 -7.76 53.63 -5.01
N ASP A 56 -7.29 54.39 -6.00
CA ASP A 56 -6.17 55.37 -6.02
C ASP A 56 -4.71 55.00 -5.68
N GLY A 57 -3.78 55.48 -6.53
CA GLY A 57 -2.51 56.04 -6.05
C GLY A 57 -1.20 55.62 -6.76
N SER A 58 -0.84 56.39 -7.80
CA SER A 58 0.48 57.00 -8.07
C SER A 58 1.77 56.19 -8.34
N ASP A 59 2.29 56.44 -9.54
CA ASP A 59 3.67 56.78 -9.96
C ASP A 59 4.90 56.45 -9.07
N GLY A 60 5.89 55.83 -9.71
CA GLY A 60 7.27 55.76 -9.22
C GLY A 60 8.24 55.20 -10.27
N SER A 61 8.91 56.11 -10.98
CA SER A 61 9.98 55.89 -11.97
C SER A 61 11.30 55.41 -11.34
N GLY A 62 12.14 54.66 -12.07
CA GLY A 62 13.54 54.44 -11.64
C GLY A 62 14.33 53.30 -12.32
N SER A 63 14.78 53.55 -13.55
CA SER A 63 16.09 53.24 -14.17
C SER A 63 16.77 51.84 -14.11
N GLU A 64 17.18 51.43 -15.32
CA GLU A 64 18.12 50.37 -15.73
C GLU A 64 19.55 50.55 -15.16
N PRO A 65 20.41 49.52 -15.28
CA PRO A 65 21.44 49.65 -16.32
C PRO A 65 21.74 48.39 -17.15
N ASP A 66 22.33 48.71 -18.30
CA ASP A 66 22.95 47.88 -19.35
C ASP A 66 23.87 46.74 -18.90
N GLY A 67 23.83 45.66 -19.67
CA GLY A 67 24.84 44.60 -19.70
C GLY A 67 24.84 43.88 -21.05
N SER A 68 25.52 44.46 -22.04
CA SER A 68 25.75 43.86 -23.36
C SER A 68 26.78 42.74 -23.28
N GLY A 69 26.46 41.58 -23.87
CA GLY A 69 27.36 40.44 -24.04
C GLY A 69 26.83 39.49 -25.12
N SER A 70 27.26 39.72 -26.35
CA SER A 70 26.98 38.87 -27.50
C SER A 70 27.99 37.72 -27.58
N SER A 71 27.51 36.48 -27.68
CA SER A 71 28.27 35.38 -28.27
C SER A 71 27.35 34.44 -29.06
N SER A 72 27.68 34.35 -30.34
CA SER A 72 27.09 33.50 -31.36
C SER A 72 27.67 32.08 -31.33
N GLY A 73 26.83 31.09 -31.63
CA GLY A 73 27.24 29.94 -32.46
C GLY A 73 27.76 28.71 -31.72
N GLY A 74 26.90 27.70 -31.60
CA GLY A 74 27.28 26.36 -31.16
C GLY A 74 26.09 25.41 -31.20
N SER A 75 25.64 25.04 -32.40
CA SER A 75 24.83 23.84 -32.61
C SER A 75 25.50 22.67 -31.90
N SER A 76 24.82 22.12 -30.89
CA SER A 76 25.08 20.79 -30.37
C SER A 76 23.76 20.03 -30.47
N ASP A 77 23.72 19.22 -31.52
CA ASP A 77 23.11 17.90 -31.58
C ASP A 77 21.92 17.66 -30.66
N ALA A 78 20.72 17.76 -31.24
CA ALA A 78 19.59 16.98 -30.77
C ALA A 78 19.98 15.51 -30.96
N GLY A 79 20.60 14.94 -29.93
CA GLY A 79 20.73 13.50 -29.79
C GLY A 79 19.34 12.92 -29.76
N ASP A 80 18.92 12.40 -30.92
CA ASP A 80 17.86 11.41 -31.07
C ASP A 80 18.26 10.19 -30.24
N GLY A 81 18.00 10.29 -28.95
CA GLY A 81 18.06 9.16 -28.03
C GLY A 81 16.89 8.26 -28.34
N SER A 82 17.02 7.44 -29.38
CA SER A 82 16.38 6.13 -29.38
C SER A 82 16.74 5.48 -28.05
N ALA A 83 15.80 5.51 -27.11
CA ALA A 83 15.92 4.81 -25.84
C ALA A 83 16.03 3.32 -26.20
N ASP A 84 17.23 2.78 -26.06
CA ASP A 84 17.46 1.34 -26.01
C ASP A 84 16.59 0.80 -24.87
N GLY A 85 15.48 0.15 -25.21
CA GLY A 85 14.54 -0.46 -24.26
C GLY A 85 15.11 -1.72 -23.60
N SER A 86 16.23 -1.60 -22.90
CA SER A 86 16.92 -2.73 -22.24
C SER A 86 17.42 -2.41 -20.82
N GLY A 87 16.88 -1.37 -20.18
CA GLY A 87 17.20 -1.02 -18.80
C GLY A 87 16.18 -1.56 -17.80
N GLU A 88 16.60 -1.75 -16.55
CA GLU A 88 15.66 -1.96 -15.44
C GLU A 88 14.96 -0.64 -15.07
N VAL A 89 13.70 -0.71 -14.68
CA VAL A 89 12.92 0.42 -14.15
C VAL A 89 12.37 0.07 -12.77
N THR A 90 12.28 1.07 -11.89
CA THR A 90 11.66 0.90 -10.57
C THR A 90 10.17 1.15 -10.65
N VAL A 91 9.37 0.18 -10.22
CA VAL A 91 7.91 0.22 -10.23
C VAL A 91 7.33 -0.17 -8.86
N PRO A 92 6.16 0.35 -8.49
CA PRO A 92 5.46 -0.13 -7.30
C PRO A 92 4.78 -1.47 -7.59
N VAL A 93 4.99 -2.45 -6.71
CA VAL A 93 4.31 -3.75 -6.72
C VAL A 93 3.61 -3.94 -5.39
N TYR A 94 2.36 -4.39 -5.43
CA TYR A 94 1.55 -4.56 -4.23
C TYR A 94 1.48 -6.02 -3.82
N PHE A 95 1.65 -6.26 -2.53
CA PHE A 95 1.56 -7.57 -1.89
C PHE A 95 0.60 -7.52 -0.71
N VAL A 96 0.16 -8.67 -0.23
CA VAL A 96 -0.79 -8.80 0.88
C VAL A 96 -0.03 -9.01 2.18
N GLY A 97 -0.39 -8.25 3.22
CA GLY A 97 0.07 -8.47 4.60
C GLY A 97 -1.12 -8.52 5.55
N ASP A 98 -0.91 -9.09 6.73
CA ASP A 98 -1.96 -9.17 7.76
C ASP A 98 -2.00 -7.89 8.60
N THR A 99 -3.20 -7.35 8.81
CA THR A 99 -3.43 -6.22 9.72
C THR A 99 -4.53 -6.54 10.73
N PRO A 100 -4.69 -5.74 11.78
CA PRO A 100 -5.82 -5.86 12.70
C PRO A 100 -7.21 -5.80 12.06
N GLN A 101 -7.32 -5.20 10.87
CA GLN A 101 -8.55 -5.07 10.10
C GLN A 101 -8.73 -6.21 9.07
N GLY A 102 -7.86 -7.21 9.11
CA GLY A 102 -7.76 -8.27 8.11
C GLY A 102 -6.66 -8.00 7.07
N PRO A 103 -6.53 -8.85 6.04
CA PRO A 103 -5.51 -8.66 5.03
C PRO A 103 -5.67 -7.35 4.26
N ARG A 104 -4.55 -6.67 4.00
CA ARG A 104 -4.46 -5.40 3.25
C ARG A 104 -3.24 -5.40 2.33
N LEU A 105 -3.22 -4.47 1.37
CA LEU A 105 -2.12 -4.33 0.44
C LEU A 105 -1.01 -3.42 0.98
N TYR A 106 0.21 -3.93 0.97
CA TYR A 106 1.45 -3.19 1.19
C TYR A 106 2.16 -2.97 -0.15
N ARG A 107 2.97 -1.91 -0.24
CA ARG A 107 3.67 -1.54 -1.48
C ARG A 107 5.17 -1.73 -1.31
N GLU A 108 5.79 -2.41 -2.27
CA GLU A 108 7.23 -2.44 -2.46
C GLU A 108 7.60 -1.70 -3.76
N PHE A 109 8.74 -1.02 -3.78
CA PHE A 109 9.33 -0.54 -5.03
C PHE A 109 10.34 -1.56 -5.52
N ARG A 110 10.13 -2.07 -6.73
CA ARG A 110 10.90 -3.19 -7.29
C ARG A 110 11.49 -2.80 -8.62
N ARG A 111 12.72 -3.27 -8.88
CA ARG A 111 13.33 -3.17 -10.21
C ARG A 111 12.81 -4.32 -11.07
N VAL A 112 12.32 -3.98 -12.26
CA VAL A 112 11.82 -4.92 -13.25
C VAL A 112 12.36 -4.56 -14.63
N ASP A 113 12.24 -5.48 -15.60
CA ASP A 113 12.57 -5.20 -16.98
C ASP A 113 11.76 -4.01 -17.52
N GLY A 114 12.44 -3.00 -18.06
CA GLY A 114 11.84 -1.78 -18.61
C GLY A 114 11.33 -1.92 -20.04
N ALA A 115 11.56 -3.04 -20.72
CA ALA A 115 10.95 -3.31 -22.03
C ALA A 115 9.42 -3.43 -21.91
N ASP A 116 8.95 -4.17 -20.91
CA ASP A 116 7.52 -4.43 -20.65
C ASP A 116 7.21 -4.34 -19.13
N PRO A 117 7.32 -3.14 -18.51
CA PRO A 117 7.27 -3.00 -17.07
C PRO A 117 5.93 -3.38 -16.45
N LEU A 118 4.82 -3.26 -17.21
CA LEU A 118 3.50 -3.69 -16.75
C LEU A 118 3.45 -5.20 -16.55
N ASP A 119 3.81 -5.98 -17.57
CA ASP A 119 3.78 -7.44 -17.51
C ASP A 119 4.83 -7.98 -16.53
N ALA A 120 6.00 -7.34 -16.47
CA ALA A 120 7.06 -7.72 -15.52
C ALA A 120 6.62 -7.51 -14.06
N ALA A 121 5.95 -6.39 -13.75
CA ALA A 121 5.43 -6.12 -12.41
C ALA A 121 4.28 -7.05 -12.01
N LEU A 122 3.34 -7.34 -12.92
CA LEU A 122 2.24 -8.27 -12.66
C LEU A 122 2.75 -9.70 -12.45
N THR A 123 3.74 -10.11 -13.23
CA THR A 123 4.44 -11.39 -13.04
C THR A 123 5.13 -11.46 -11.68
N LEU A 124 5.79 -10.39 -11.25
CA LEU A 124 6.42 -10.31 -9.93
C LEU A 124 5.39 -10.36 -8.78
N ALA A 125 4.24 -9.69 -8.93
CA ALA A 125 3.15 -9.79 -7.97
C ALA A 125 2.62 -11.24 -7.87
N ALA A 126 2.48 -11.92 -9.01
CA ALA A 126 1.97 -13.29 -9.09
C ALA A 126 2.97 -14.36 -8.64
N SER A 127 4.28 -14.12 -8.73
CA SER A 127 5.27 -15.04 -8.19
C SER A 127 5.28 -15.07 -6.66
N GLY A 128 4.80 -14.00 -6.01
CA GLY A 128 4.86 -13.85 -4.57
C GLY A 128 6.26 -13.61 -4.03
N ASP A 129 7.21 -13.26 -4.90
CA ASP A 129 8.61 -12.97 -4.54
C ASP A 129 8.73 -11.56 -3.93
N ALA A 130 7.98 -11.31 -2.86
CA ALA A 130 8.10 -10.11 -2.03
C ALA A 130 9.49 -10.08 -1.36
N LEU A 131 10.06 -8.88 -1.19
CA LEU A 131 11.31 -8.76 -0.44
C LEU A 131 11.05 -8.95 1.05
N ASP A 132 9.95 -8.39 1.52
CA ASP A 132 9.51 -8.51 2.90
C ASP A 132 8.91 -9.90 3.17
N GLY A 133 9.46 -10.59 4.17
CA GLY A 133 9.02 -11.93 4.56
C GLY A 133 7.64 -11.97 5.21
N ASP A 134 7.12 -10.83 5.66
CA ASP A 134 5.77 -10.70 6.23
C ASP A 134 4.70 -10.57 5.13
N TYR A 135 5.11 -10.37 3.88
CA TYR A 135 4.21 -10.20 2.75
C TYR A 135 4.00 -11.51 1.98
N ARG A 136 2.84 -11.61 1.32
CA ARG A 136 2.46 -12.75 0.48
C ARG A 136 1.68 -12.30 -0.75
N THR A 137 1.40 -13.24 -1.65
CA THR A 137 0.47 -13.04 -2.75
C THR A 137 -0.77 -13.90 -2.58
N LEU A 138 -1.94 -13.39 -2.99
CA LEU A 138 -3.16 -14.19 -3.14
C LEU A 138 -3.36 -14.70 -4.57
N LEU A 139 -2.49 -14.28 -5.48
CA LEU A 139 -2.57 -14.59 -6.90
C LEU A 139 -2.07 -16.02 -7.16
N PRO A 140 -2.66 -16.75 -8.12
CA PRO A 140 -2.03 -17.92 -8.68
C PRO A 140 -0.66 -17.57 -9.27
N SER A 141 0.26 -18.53 -9.32
CA SER A 141 1.51 -18.33 -10.06
C SER A 141 1.22 -18.20 -11.56
N GLY A 142 1.82 -17.23 -12.23
CA GLY A 142 1.68 -17.05 -13.67
C GLY A 142 2.60 -15.97 -14.21
N ALA A 143 2.89 -16.05 -15.51
CA ALA A 143 3.67 -15.06 -16.23
C ALA A 143 2.75 -14.28 -17.17
N PHE A 144 2.74 -12.96 -17.02
CA PHE A 144 1.95 -12.06 -17.84
C PHE A 144 2.73 -11.69 -19.10
N SER A 145 2.04 -11.55 -20.22
CA SER A 145 2.63 -11.09 -21.47
C SER A 145 1.57 -10.53 -22.43
N GLY A 146 1.90 -9.46 -23.13
CA GLY A 146 1.04 -8.84 -24.13
C GLY A 146 -0.12 -8.06 -23.55
N SER A 147 0.02 -7.51 -22.33
CA SER A 147 -0.91 -6.52 -21.79
C SER A 147 -0.75 -5.18 -22.51
N THR A 148 -1.85 -4.43 -22.66
CA THR A 148 -1.86 -3.15 -23.38
C THR A 148 -2.45 -2.03 -22.51
N HIS A 149 -2.16 -0.77 -22.86
CA HIS A 149 -2.60 0.39 -22.09
C HIS A 149 -2.81 1.63 -22.98
N ASP A 150 -3.87 1.63 -23.80
CA ASP A 150 -4.22 2.78 -24.64
C ASP A 150 -5.32 3.63 -23.98
N GLU A 151 -6.59 3.26 -24.19
CA GLU A 151 -7.75 3.94 -23.59
C GLU A 151 -8.07 3.44 -22.17
N GLY A 152 -7.54 2.27 -21.84
CA GLY A 152 -7.63 1.59 -20.55
C GLY A 152 -6.55 0.51 -20.47
N ALA A 153 -6.30 -0.04 -19.28
CA ALA A 153 -5.36 -1.13 -19.12
C ALA A 153 -6.06 -2.47 -19.40
N VAL A 154 -5.54 -3.25 -20.34
CA VAL A 154 -6.02 -4.61 -20.64
C VAL A 154 -4.92 -5.58 -20.20
N VAL A 155 -5.18 -6.32 -19.12
CA VAL A 155 -4.27 -7.33 -18.58
C VAL A 155 -4.59 -8.68 -19.21
N ARG A 156 -3.64 -9.26 -19.95
CA ARG A 156 -3.80 -10.61 -20.51
C ARG A 156 -3.51 -11.64 -19.42
N LEU A 157 -4.50 -12.46 -19.09
CA LEU A 157 -4.36 -13.52 -18.11
C LEU A 157 -3.40 -14.61 -18.62
N PRO A 158 -2.56 -15.19 -17.74
CA PRO A 158 -1.62 -16.24 -18.14
C PRO A 158 -2.32 -17.48 -18.74
N ASP A 159 -3.45 -17.88 -18.16
CA ASP A 159 -4.30 -18.98 -18.64
C ASP A 159 -5.71 -18.96 -17.98
N ASP A 160 -6.58 -19.88 -18.40
CA ASP A 160 -7.97 -19.98 -17.95
C ASP A 160 -8.14 -20.31 -16.46
N SER A 161 -7.10 -20.76 -15.75
CA SER A 161 -7.20 -21.04 -14.31
C SER A 161 -7.49 -19.78 -13.51
N TRP A 162 -7.11 -18.61 -14.03
CA TRP A 162 -7.35 -17.30 -13.43
C TRP A 162 -8.81 -16.84 -13.50
N THR A 163 -9.64 -17.48 -14.33
CA THR A 163 -11.07 -17.12 -14.48
C THR A 163 -11.94 -17.61 -13.33
N ARG A 164 -11.41 -18.49 -12.48
CA ARG A 164 -12.10 -19.11 -11.35
C ARG A 164 -11.30 -18.90 -10.06
N PRO A 165 -11.96 -18.68 -8.92
CA PRO A 165 -11.26 -18.55 -7.65
C PRO A 165 -10.56 -19.88 -7.31
N ALA A 166 -9.42 -19.79 -6.65
CA ALA A 166 -8.72 -20.97 -6.13
C ALA A 166 -9.57 -21.70 -5.07
N ASP A 167 -9.36 -23.00 -4.90
CA ASP A 167 -10.07 -23.77 -3.88
C ASP A 167 -9.83 -23.18 -2.48
N GLY A 168 -10.92 -22.85 -1.79
CA GLY A 168 -10.87 -22.26 -0.44
C GLY A 168 -10.71 -20.73 -0.41
N MET A 169 -10.51 -20.07 -1.56
CA MET A 169 -10.49 -18.61 -1.65
C MET A 169 -11.89 -18.05 -1.38
N THR A 170 -11.97 -17.18 -0.38
CA THR A 170 -13.20 -16.44 -0.06
C THR A 170 -13.46 -15.33 -1.08
N THR A 171 -14.68 -14.79 -1.09
CA THR A 171 -15.02 -13.66 -1.96
C THR A 171 -14.19 -12.41 -1.64
N ASP A 172 -13.92 -12.14 -0.36
CA ASP A 172 -13.11 -10.99 0.06
C ASP A 172 -11.64 -11.15 -0.37
N GLU A 173 -11.08 -12.36 -0.28
CA GLU A 173 -9.74 -12.66 -0.79
C GLU A 173 -9.68 -12.54 -2.32
N ALA A 174 -10.71 -13.00 -3.03
CA ALA A 174 -10.78 -12.85 -4.49
C ALA A 174 -10.81 -11.37 -4.89
N LEU A 175 -11.59 -10.54 -4.19
CA LEU A 175 -11.63 -9.09 -4.42
C LEU A 175 -10.29 -8.42 -4.09
N LEU A 176 -9.64 -8.79 -2.98
CA LEU A 176 -8.32 -8.27 -2.62
C LEU A 176 -7.24 -8.68 -3.64
N ALA A 177 -7.31 -9.91 -4.15
CA ALA A 177 -6.42 -10.39 -5.22
C ALA A 177 -6.61 -9.60 -6.52
N VAL A 178 -7.85 -9.28 -6.90
CA VAL A 178 -8.10 -8.35 -8.03
C VAL A 178 -7.47 -6.99 -7.75
N GLN A 179 -7.66 -6.44 -6.54
CA GLN A 179 -7.06 -5.16 -6.18
C GLN A 179 -5.52 -5.21 -6.18
N GLN A 180 -4.90 -6.33 -5.83
CA GLN A 180 -3.44 -6.50 -5.93
C GLN A 180 -2.94 -6.26 -7.36
N LEU A 181 -3.63 -6.79 -8.37
CA LEU A 181 -3.31 -6.54 -9.79
C LEU A 181 -3.64 -5.10 -10.20
N VAL A 182 -4.80 -4.57 -9.79
CA VAL A 182 -5.24 -3.22 -10.17
C VAL A 182 -4.31 -2.14 -9.63
N TYR A 183 -3.95 -2.19 -8.35
CA TYR A 183 -3.03 -1.23 -7.74
C TYR A 183 -1.63 -1.34 -8.34
N THR A 184 -1.16 -2.55 -8.66
CA THR A 184 0.12 -2.76 -9.34
C THR A 184 0.09 -2.18 -10.76
N ALA A 185 -0.91 -2.52 -11.58
CA ALA A 185 -1.04 -2.01 -12.94
C ALA A 185 -1.15 -0.48 -12.98
N GLN A 186 -2.04 0.10 -12.18
CA GLN A 186 -2.20 1.56 -12.09
C GLN A 186 -0.97 2.26 -11.51
N GLY A 187 -0.24 1.59 -10.62
CA GLY A 187 1.01 2.05 -10.06
C GLY A 187 2.12 2.09 -11.12
N VAL A 188 2.28 1.04 -11.92
CA VAL A 188 3.24 0.99 -13.02
C VAL A 188 2.92 2.05 -14.08
N LEU A 189 1.64 2.14 -14.48
CA LEU A 189 1.18 3.07 -15.52
C LEU A 189 1.13 4.52 -15.05
N GLN A 190 1.29 4.78 -13.75
CA GLN A 190 1.16 6.10 -13.12
C GLN A 190 -0.18 6.79 -13.45
N GLN A 191 -1.23 5.99 -13.65
CA GLN A 191 -2.56 6.45 -14.06
C GLN A 191 -3.65 5.62 -13.38
N ARG A 192 -4.83 6.21 -13.18
CA ARG A 192 -6.02 5.53 -12.64
C ARG A 192 -6.93 4.99 -13.74
N LEU A 193 -6.32 4.38 -14.77
CA LEU A 193 -7.07 3.75 -15.86
C LEU A 193 -7.87 2.55 -15.33
N PRO A 194 -9.12 2.34 -15.77
CA PRO A 194 -9.82 1.08 -15.51
C PRO A 194 -9.00 -0.10 -16.03
N VAL A 195 -8.92 -1.16 -15.24
CA VAL A 195 -8.21 -2.40 -15.58
C VAL A 195 -9.22 -3.45 -16.00
N THR A 196 -9.09 -3.97 -17.21
CA THR A 196 -9.89 -5.08 -17.73
C THR A 196 -9.01 -6.31 -17.91
N PHE A 197 -9.63 -7.49 -18.00
CA PHE A 197 -8.91 -8.74 -18.19
C PHE A 197 -9.28 -9.39 -19.52
N ALA A 198 -8.28 -9.94 -20.20
CA ALA A 198 -8.45 -10.68 -21.43
C ALA A 198 -7.91 -12.10 -21.27
N ASP A 199 -8.52 -13.07 -21.95
CA ASP A 199 -7.98 -14.43 -22.09
C ASP A 199 -6.72 -14.44 -22.97
N ALA A 200 -6.12 -15.62 -23.14
CA ALA A 200 -4.92 -15.80 -23.95
C ALA A 200 -5.11 -15.42 -25.43
N ASP A 201 -6.34 -15.49 -25.94
CA ASP A 201 -6.72 -15.11 -27.31
C ASP A 201 -7.04 -13.61 -27.45
N GLY A 202 -7.07 -12.88 -26.33
CA GLY A 202 -7.35 -11.43 -26.27
C GLY A 202 -8.83 -11.08 -26.14
N ASN A 203 -9.72 -12.04 -25.87
CA ASN A 203 -11.13 -11.75 -25.62
C ASN A 203 -11.35 -11.31 -24.17
N ALA A 204 -12.26 -10.37 -23.96
CA ALA A 204 -12.63 -9.93 -22.62
C ALA A 204 -13.14 -11.11 -21.77
N THR A 205 -12.66 -11.19 -20.53
CA THR A 205 -13.00 -12.29 -19.61
C THR A 205 -13.16 -11.80 -18.17
N GLN A 206 -13.61 -12.70 -17.31
CA GLN A 206 -13.69 -12.52 -15.87
C GLN A 206 -12.41 -12.99 -15.19
N ILE A 207 -12.16 -12.49 -13.98
CA ILE A 207 -11.07 -12.95 -13.12
C ILE A 207 -11.67 -13.45 -11.80
N PHE A 208 -11.24 -14.63 -11.33
CA PHE A 208 -11.73 -15.25 -10.09
C PHE A 208 -13.26 -15.33 -9.96
N GLY A 209 -13.99 -15.50 -11.05
CA GLY A 209 -15.46 -15.48 -11.02
C GLY A 209 -16.11 -14.10 -11.10
N ILE A 210 -15.31 -13.02 -11.21
CA ILE A 210 -15.75 -11.63 -11.11
C ILE A 210 -15.57 -10.95 -12.46
N ALA A 211 -16.68 -10.47 -13.02
CA ALA A 211 -16.70 -9.72 -14.28
C ALA A 211 -16.93 -8.22 -14.04
N SER A 212 -16.31 -7.38 -14.87
CA SER A 212 -16.62 -5.94 -14.92
C SER A 212 -16.67 -5.48 -16.37
N GLU A 213 -17.80 -4.86 -16.76
CA GLU A 213 -17.99 -4.29 -18.10
C GLU A 213 -17.19 -2.99 -18.27
N ASP A 214 -17.12 -2.16 -17.23
CA ASP A 214 -16.41 -0.88 -17.24
C ASP A 214 -14.94 -0.99 -16.79
N GLY A 215 -14.46 -2.22 -16.54
CA GLY A 215 -13.18 -2.49 -15.89
C GLY A 215 -13.20 -2.27 -14.38
N PHE A 216 -12.07 -2.56 -13.74
CA PHE A 216 -11.86 -2.44 -12.30
C PHE A 216 -11.04 -1.18 -12.01
N GLY A 217 -11.57 -0.33 -11.14
CA GLY A 217 -10.81 0.76 -10.53
C GLY A 217 -10.14 0.33 -9.24
N ALA A 218 -9.12 1.08 -8.82
CA ALA A 218 -8.60 0.96 -7.46
C ALA A 218 -9.73 1.28 -6.47
N ALA A 219 -9.93 0.38 -5.51
CA ALA A 219 -10.90 0.54 -4.45
C ALA A 219 -10.49 1.68 -3.48
N ASP A 220 -11.29 1.91 -2.45
CA ASP A 220 -10.96 2.90 -1.42
C ASP A 220 -9.61 2.52 -0.77
N PRO A 221 -8.59 3.40 -0.82
CA PRO A 221 -7.29 3.09 -0.25
C PRO A 221 -7.32 2.85 1.26
N LEU A 222 -8.27 3.42 2.00
CA LEU A 222 -8.37 3.21 3.46
C LEU A 222 -8.95 1.86 3.83
N GLU A 223 -9.69 1.24 2.92
CA GLU A 223 -10.26 -0.11 3.09
C GLU A 223 -9.40 -1.19 2.44
N THR A 224 -8.45 -0.82 1.58
CA THR A 224 -7.70 -1.79 0.76
C THR A 224 -6.21 -1.81 1.07
N LEU A 225 -5.60 -0.66 1.35
CA LEU A 225 -4.17 -0.55 1.63
C LEU A 225 -3.91 -0.61 3.14
N ALA A 226 -2.70 -1.05 3.51
CA ALA A 226 -2.24 -0.97 4.88
C ALA A 226 -2.14 0.50 5.31
N LEU A 227 -2.71 0.84 6.47
CA LEU A 227 -2.78 2.23 6.96
C LEU A 227 -1.43 2.80 7.41
N ALA A 228 -0.39 1.98 7.50
CA ALA A 228 0.99 2.40 7.56
C ALA A 228 1.78 1.50 6.61
N SER A 229 2.60 2.09 5.75
CA SER A 229 3.51 1.35 4.87
C SER A 229 4.83 2.10 4.68
N VAL A 230 5.94 1.42 4.92
CA VAL A 230 7.32 1.89 4.84
C VAL A 230 7.84 1.69 3.43
N THR A 231 8.38 2.76 2.85
CA THR A 231 9.04 2.77 1.55
C THR A 231 10.56 2.73 1.70
N GLN A 232 11.10 3.41 2.71
CA GLN A 232 12.50 3.34 3.10
C GLN A 232 12.58 3.26 4.64
N PRO A 233 13.49 2.46 5.20
CA PRO A 233 14.48 1.61 4.52
C PRO A 233 13.83 0.43 3.77
N GLU A 234 14.54 -0.11 2.77
CA GLU A 234 14.16 -1.38 2.13
C GLU A 234 14.45 -2.57 3.05
N GLU A 235 13.80 -3.71 2.80
CA GLU A 235 14.04 -4.94 3.56
C GLU A 235 15.51 -5.37 3.45
N GLY A 236 16.15 -5.58 4.60
CA GLY A 236 17.56 -5.96 4.70
C GLY A 236 18.55 -4.82 4.45
N GLU A 237 18.10 -3.57 4.31
CA GLU A 237 18.98 -2.46 4.00
C GLU A 237 20.05 -2.23 5.06
N THR A 238 21.29 -2.01 4.62
CA THR A 238 22.39 -1.66 5.51
C THR A 238 22.48 -0.14 5.68
N VAL A 239 22.18 0.33 6.89
CA VAL A 239 22.10 1.75 7.24
C VAL A 239 23.37 2.27 7.92
N GLY A 240 23.57 3.59 7.83
CA GLY A 240 24.63 4.29 8.57
C GLY A 240 24.21 4.65 10.00
N PRO A 241 24.96 5.55 10.68
CA PRO A 241 24.60 6.06 12.01
C PRO A 241 23.28 6.86 12.02
N THR A 242 22.82 7.30 10.85
CA THR A 242 21.50 7.90 10.65
C THR A 242 20.97 7.40 9.31
N PHE A 243 19.66 7.18 9.22
CA PHE A 243 18.96 6.90 7.97
C PHE A 243 17.63 7.64 7.92
N THR A 244 17.13 7.88 6.71
CA THR A 244 15.77 8.42 6.53
C THR A 244 14.79 7.24 6.50
N ALA A 245 13.79 7.29 7.39
CA ALA A 245 12.60 6.48 7.27
C ALA A 245 11.48 7.30 6.58
N GLU A 246 10.88 6.73 5.55
CA GLU A 246 9.74 7.35 4.85
C GLU A 246 8.77 6.32 4.32
N GLY A 247 7.56 6.76 4.08
CA GLY A 247 6.46 5.89 3.66
C GLY A 247 5.18 6.66 3.53
N VAL A 248 4.06 5.96 3.61
CA VAL A 248 2.72 6.54 3.64
C VAL A 248 1.94 6.01 4.84
N ALA A 249 1.09 6.85 5.43
CA ALA A 249 0.23 6.46 6.52
C ALA A 249 -1.09 7.24 6.52
N SER A 250 -2.15 6.63 7.04
CA SER A 250 -3.35 7.30 7.51
C SER A 250 -3.52 6.92 8.98
N SER A 251 -3.02 7.79 9.85
CA SER A 251 -2.92 7.54 11.29
C SER A 251 -3.57 8.69 12.07
N PHE A 252 -4.12 8.42 13.24
CA PHE A 252 -4.79 9.42 14.07
C PHE A 252 -3.88 10.64 14.31
N GLU A 253 -4.43 11.85 14.09
CA GLU A 253 -3.70 13.12 14.19
C GLU A 253 -2.41 13.19 13.35
N ALA A 254 -2.33 12.40 12.27
CA ALA A 254 -1.15 12.24 11.42
C ALA A 254 0.11 11.74 12.16
N THR A 255 -0.05 11.17 13.36
CA THR A 255 1.08 10.68 14.16
C THR A 255 1.46 9.28 13.70
N VAL A 256 2.71 9.07 13.30
CA VAL A 256 3.23 7.76 12.90
C VAL A 256 4.30 7.35 13.90
N PRO A 257 3.96 6.62 14.97
CA PRO A 257 4.96 6.07 15.87
C PRO A 257 5.90 5.12 15.12
N TRP A 258 7.16 5.09 15.54
CA TRP A 258 8.12 4.12 15.03
C TRP A 258 8.98 3.56 16.16
N GLU A 259 9.47 2.34 15.94
CA GLU A 259 10.35 1.62 16.85
C GLU A 259 11.54 1.02 16.10
N ILE A 260 12.67 0.92 16.81
CA ILE A 260 13.76 0.02 16.47
C ILE A 260 13.71 -1.12 17.48
N ARG A 261 13.54 -2.34 16.98
CA ARG A 261 13.45 -3.57 17.77
C ARG A 261 14.68 -4.43 17.56
N GLN A 262 15.17 -5.07 18.63
CA GLN A 262 16.16 -6.14 18.58
C GLN A 262 15.50 -7.42 19.12
N GLY A 263 15.15 -8.33 18.21
CA GLY A 263 14.20 -9.40 18.54
C GLY A 263 12.88 -8.80 19.05
N GLY A 264 12.37 -9.28 20.18
CA GLY A 264 11.13 -8.77 20.77
C GLY A 264 11.29 -7.51 21.65
N SER A 265 12.48 -6.92 21.75
CA SER A 265 12.74 -5.77 22.63
C SER A 265 12.85 -4.47 21.86
N VAL A 266 12.10 -3.45 22.27
CA VAL A 266 12.23 -2.08 21.74
C VAL A 266 13.50 -1.45 22.32
N VAL A 267 14.46 -1.12 21.45
CA VAL A 267 15.73 -0.47 21.82
C VAL A 267 15.72 1.02 21.52
N LYS A 268 14.89 1.46 20.57
CA LYS A 268 14.67 2.87 20.26
C LYS A 268 13.23 3.10 19.81
N LYS A 269 12.73 4.32 19.97
CA LYS A 269 11.42 4.72 19.45
C LYS A 269 11.35 6.22 19.22
N GLY A 270 10.36 6.62 18.45
CA GLY A 270 10.00 8.01 18.21
C GLY A 270 8.70 8.10 17.43
N PHE A 271 8.50 9.20 16.72
CA PHE A 271 7.39 9.35 15.79
C PHE A 271 7.81 10.20 14.59
N ALA A 272 7.04 10.09 13.52
CA ALA A 272 7.00 11.02 12.41
C ALA A 272 5.61 11.67 12.36
N THR A 273 5.50 12.78 11.64
CA THR A 273 4.21 13.39 11.31
C THR A 273 3.97 13.21 9.81
N ALA A 274 2.86 12.59 9.45
CA ALA A 274 2.42 12.52 8.06
C ALA A 274 1.84 13.86 7.61
N ASP A 275 1.79 14.12 6.30
CA ASP A 275 1.25 15.37 5.74
C ASP A 275 -0.26 15.57 6.00
N GLY A 276 -0.95 14.55 6.50
CA GLY A 276 -2.37 14.56 6.82
C GLY A 276 -2.85 13.22 7.35
N TRP A 277 -4.15 13.12 7.58
CA TRP A 277 -4.85 11.91 8.02
C TRP A 277 -6.35 12.04 7.70
N MET A 278 -7.08 10.91 7.64
CA MET A 278 -8.55 10.74 7.49
C MET A 278 -9.05 10.24 6.13
N ASP A 279 -8.68 10.85 5.01
CA ASP A 279 -9.34 10.62 3.70
C ASP A 279 -8.48 9.82 2.71
N LYS A 280 -7.19 9.67 2.99
CA LYS A 280 -6.23 8.88 2.20
C LYS A 280 -4.96 8.63 3.02
N LEU A 281 -4.03 7.87 2.44
CA LEU A 281 -2.69 7.77 2.99
C LEU A 281 -1.86 8.99 2.56
N TYR A 282 -1.14 9.56 3.53
CA TYR A 282 -0.28 10.71 3.38
C TYR A 282 1.17 10.31 3.56
N PRO A 283 2.11 10.93 2.83
CA PRO A 283 3.52 10.67 3.03
C PRO A 283 3.94 11.07 4.45
N PHE A 284 4.85 10.30 5.04
CA PHE A 284 5.60 10.68 6.24
C PHE A 284 7.09 10.53 5.96
N ARG A 285 7.91 11.29 6.67
CA ARG A 285 9.37 11.21 6.61
C ARG A 285 9.98 11.60 7.95
N THR A 286 11.03 10.90 8.37
CA THR A 286 11.80 11.23 9.58
C THR A 286 13.23 10.72 9.46
N ASP A 287 14.18 11.39 10.11
CA ASP A 287 15.55 10.90 10.23
C ASP A 287 15.72 10.15 11.54
N VAL A 288 16.17 8.91 11.45
CA VAL A 288 16.35 7.99 12.58
C VAL A 288 17.85 7.88 12.88
N ASP A 289 18.23 8.37 14.06
CA ASP A 289 19.58 8.21 14.61
C ASP A 289 19.72 6.83 15.28
N VAL A 290 20.70 6.06 14.86
CA VAL A 290 21.07 4.74 15.43
C VAL A 290 22.55 4.70 15.82
N SER A 291 23.21 5.86 15.93
CA SER A 291 24.64 5.97 16.23
C SER A 291 25.06 5.45 17.61
N ASP A 292 24.10 5.30 18.52
CA ASP A 292 24.28 4.73 19.85
C ASP A 292 24.00 3.22 19.91
N LEU A 293 23.53 2.61 18.83
CA LEU A 293 23.30 1.17 18.73
C LEU A 293 24.58 0.44 18.33
N ALA A 294 24.77 -0.76 18.89
CA ALA A 294 25.85 -1.63 18.45
C ALA A 294 25.58 -2.12 17.01
N PRO A 295 26.61 -2.33 16.18
CA PRO A 295 26.44 -2.92 14.85
C PRO A 295 25.72 -4.28 14.91
N GLY A 296 24.79 -4.52 14.01
CA GLY A 296 23.97 -5.73 14.01
C GLY A 296 22.64 -5.59 13.27
N THR A 297 21.84 -6.66 13.33
CA THR A 297 20.51 -6.71 12.72
C THR A 297 19.45 -6.21 13.69
N TYR A 298 18.56 -5.36 13.20
CA TYR A 298 17.42 -4.80 13.91
C TYR A 298 16.18 -4.81 13.01
N THR A 299 15.03 -4.56 13.58
CA THR A 299 13.78 -4.35 12.84
C THR A 299 13.32 -2.91 13.07
N PHE A 300 13.21 -2.13 12.00
CA PHE A 300 12.48 -0.87 12.01
C PHE A 300 11.00 -1.17 11.85
N VAL A 301 10.15 -0.54 12.66
CA VAL A 301 8.69 -0.70 12.59
C VAL A 301 8.07 0.68 12.57
N ALA A 302 7.24 0.96 11.57
CA ALA A 302 6.35 2.11 11.56
C ALA A 302 4.91 1.64 11.75
N MET A 303 4.10 2.39 12.47
CA MET A 303 2.75 1.96 12.82
C MET A 303 1.76 3.11 12.85
N THR A 304 0.47 2.81 12.78
CA THR A 304 -0.57 3.77 13.13
C THR A 304 -0.56 4.01 14.64
N ASP A 305 -1.02 5.18 15.07
CA ASP A 305 -1.27 5.46 16.48
C ASP A 305 -2.46 4.62 16.98
N ASP A 306 -2.39 4.20 18.25
CA ASP A 306 -3.45 3.44 18.92
C ASP A 306 -4.00 4.24 20.11
N PRO A 307 -4.97 5.14 19.87
CA PRO A 307 -5.57 5.94 20.93
C PRO A 307 -6.38 5.11 21.93
N SER A 308 -6.70 3.85 21.60
CA SER A 308 -7.40 2.95 22.52
C SER A 308 -6.49 2.35 23.58
N GLY A 309 -5.17 2.44 23.41
CA GLY A 309 -4.19 1.86 24.33
C GLY A 309 -4.26 0.33 24.42
N GLY A 310 -4.57 -0.35 23.31
CA GLY A 310 -4.64 -1.81 23.21
C GLY A 310 -6.01 -2.43 23.52
N GLU A 311 -7.06 -1.62 23.66
CA GLU A 311 -8.44 -2.14 23.80
C GLU A 311 -9.05 -2.56 22.44
N GLY A 312 -8.48 -2.08 21.33
CA GLY A 312 -8.85 -2.47 19.97
C GLY A 312 -8.02 -3.62 19.38
N GLY A 313 -8.11 -3.80 18.05
CA GLY A 313 -7.31 -4.80 17.32
C GLY A 313 -5.80 -4.50 17.30
N GLY A 314 -5.39 -3.33 17.79
CA GLY A 314 -4.02 -2.83 17.74
C GLY A 314 -3.75 -1.96 16.51
N PRO A 315 -2.53 -1.40 16.40
CA PRO A 315 -2.14 -0.57 15.27
C PRO A 315 -1.88 -1.42 14.02
N THR A 316 -2.06 -0.83 12.83
CA THR A 316 -1.46 -1.39 11.61
C THR A 316 0.04 -1.12 11.66
N GLU A 317 0.85 -2.16 11.47
CA GLU A 317 2.32 -2.06 11.45
C GLU A 317 2.86 -2.38 10.04
N ASP A 318 4.00 -1.80 9.70
CA ASP A 318 4.88 -2.23 8.62
C ASP A 318 6.30 -2.32 9.19
N SER A 319 6.98 -3.44 8.94
CA SER A 319 8.28 -3.78 9.50
C SER A 319 9.34 -3.92 8.41
N LYS A 320 10.58 -3.55 8.70
CA LYS A 320 11.73 -3.71 7.80
C LYS A 320 12.93 -4.18 8.60
N THR A 321 13.55 -5.28 8.20
CA THR A 321 14.86 -5.67 8.72
C THR A 321 15.89 -4.65 8.23
N ILE A 322 16.73 -4.16 9.15
CA ILE A 322 17.86 -3.29 8.83
C ILE A 322 19.16 -3.83 9.43
N VAL A 323 20.27 -3.48 8.82
CA VAL A 323 21.62 -3.80 9.33
C VAL A 323 22.35 -2.51 9.68
N VAL A 324 22.60 -2.28 10.96
CA VAL A 324 23.38 -1.13 11.46
C VAL A 324 24.88 -1.45 11.38
N ARG A 325 25.68 -0.52 10.84
CA ARG A 325 27.14 -0.65 10.67
C ARG A 325 27.96 -0.11 11.84
#